data_AF-A0A963LQR2-F1
#
_entry.id   AF-A0A963LQR2-F1
#
_cell.length_a   1.000
_cell.length_b   1.000
_cell.length_c   1.000
_cell.angle_alpha   90.00
_cell.angle_beta   90.00
_cell.angle_gamma   90.00
#
_symmetry.space_group_name_H-M   'P 1'
#
loop_
_entity.id
_entity.type
_entity.pdbx_description
1 polymer ?
#
loop_
_entity_poly.entity_id
_entity_poly.type
_entity_poly.pdbx_seq_one_letter_code
_entity_poly.pdbx_strand_id
1 'polypeptide(L)'
;MRATAASLLLGAATSTFALDTATIVSSALSPDCLEYRVVGICYWLYCTPFGCSVRTSVKVRHYVPDAVVSSYSNTGENPWLEVRAMSMPNPSAKAGGDGTTNHDNENNLAKFKNADVIGHPAGMVFSQFVSASGYTCEGAGTAFMPYLLSTLDTIAWRYNIPEAFYPEALIPGRREIGMRTGLNLWGSVYPRGG
;
A
#
# COMPACT_ATOMS: atom_id res chain seq x y z
N MET A 1 -6.14 -9.39 -36.31
CA MET A 1 -5.66 -10.15 -35.13
C MET A 1 -5.31 -9.27 -33.94
N ARG A 2 -4.68 -8.09 -34.09
CA ARG A 2 -4.40 -7.20 -32.94
C ARG A 2 -5.64 -6.47 -32.40
N ALA A 3 -6.53 -6.02 -33.29
CA ALA A 3 -7.79 -5.36 -32.89
C ALA A 3 -8.75 -6.31 -32.15
N THR A 4 -8.80 -7.58 -32.56
CA THR A 4 -9.66 -8.61 -31.96
C THR A 4 -9.22 -9.00 -30.54
N ALA A 5 -7.91 -8.98 -30.26
CA ALA A 5 -7.38 -9.23 -28.91
C ALA A 5 -7.67 -8.07 -27.94
N ALA A 6 -7.60 -6.82 -28.42
CA ALA A 6 -7.96 -5.65 -27.62
C ALA A 6 -9.45 -5.60 -27.28
N SER A 7 -10.33 -5.96 -28.23
CA SER A 7 -11.78 -6.03 -27.98
C SER A 7 -12.17 -7.15 -27.00
N LEU A 8 -11.43 -8.26 -26.94
CA LEU A 8 -11.67 -9.31 -25.95
C LEU A 8 -11.27 -8.88 -24.52
N LEU A 9 -10.19 -8.11 -24.38
CA LEU A 9 -9.71 -7.62 -23.08
C LEU A 9 -10.60 -6.50 -22.50
N LEU A 10 -11.23 -5.67 -23.35
CA LEU A 10 -12.19 -4.65 -22.88
C LEU A 10 -13.56 -5.23 -22.47
N GLY A 11 -13.91 -6.45 -22.91
CA GLY A 11 -15.17 -7.12 -22.56
C GLY A 11 -15.18 -7.79 -21.19
N ALA A 12 -14.02 -7.87 -20.52
CA ALA A 12 -13.85 -8.51 -19.22
C ALA A 12 -13.80 -7.50 -18.06
N ALA A 13 -14.55 -6.41 -18.15
CA ALA A 13 -14.90 -5.63 -16.95
C ALA A 13 -15.88 -6.45 -16.11
N THR A 14 -15.38 -7.53 -15.51
CA THR A 14 -16.12 -8.28 -14.50
C THR A 14 -16.33 -7.36 -13.31
N SER A 15 -17.56 -7.30 -12.79
CA SER A 15 -17.81 -6.72 -11.48
C SER A 15 -16.77 -7.25 -10.51
N THR A 16 -15.96 -6.38 -9.90
CA THR A 16 -15.03 -6.83 -8.87
C THR A 16 -15.89 -7.30 -7.71
N PHE A 17 -15.93 -8.61 -7.50
CA PHE A 17 -16.48 -9.16 -6.27
C PHE A 17 -15.62 -8.66 -5.11
N ALA A 18 -16.22 -8.58 -3.93
CA ALA A 18 -15.48 -8.28 -2.72
C ALA A 18 -14.32 -9.29 -2.59
N LEU A 19 -13.11 -8.78 -2.33
CA LEU A 19 -11.91 -9.59 -2.23
C LEU A 19 -12.00 -10.47 -0.98
N ASP A 20 -11.70 -11.74 -1.15
CA ASP A 20 -11.47 -12.66 -0.04
C ASP A 20 -9.96 -12.76 0.26
N THR A 21 -9.65 -13.37 1.39
CA THR A 21 -8.27 -13.60 1.81
C THR A 21 -7.52 -14.48 0.80
N ALA A 22 -8.21 -15.44 0.16
CA ALA A 22 -7.60 -16.36 -0.79
C ALA A 22 -7.13 -15.64 -2.06
N THR A 23 -7.95 -14.75 -2.63
CA THR A 23 -7.60 -13.92 -3.79
C THR A 23 -6.45 -12.95 -3.47
N ILE A 24 -6.47 -12.34 -2.28
CA ILE A 24 -5.37 -11.49 -1.81
C ILE A 24 -4.06 -12.30 -1.68
N VAL A 25 -4.09 -13.44 -1.00
CA VAL A 25 -2.90 -14.31 -0.83
C VAL A 25 -2.36 -14.77 -2.18
N SER A 26 -3.23 -15.26 -3.07
CA SER A 26 -2.81 -15.74 -4.39
C SER A 26 -2.21 -14.64 -5.27
N SER A 27 -2.70 -13.40 -5.16
CA SER A 27 -2.14 -12.27 -5.92
C SER A 27 -0.68 -11.97 -5.57
N ALA A 28 -0.30 -12.18 -4.30
CA ALA A 28 1.05 -11.97 -3.82
C ALA A 28 2.02 -13.12 -4.19
N LEU A 29 1.49 -14.29 -4.54
CA LEU A 29 2.26 -15.46 -4.97
C LEU A 29 2.55 -15.44 -6.48
N SER A 30 2.95 -14.28 -7.01
CA SER A 30 3.31 -14.13 -8.42
C SER A 30 4.79 -13.77 -8.58
N PRO A 31 5.52 -14.39 -9.53
CA PRO A 31 6.92 -14.03 -9.82
C PRO A 31 7.10 -12.57 -10.22
N ASP A 32 6.10 -11.99 -10.90
CA ASP A 32 6.09 -10.59 -11.30
C ASP A 32 5.95 -9.66 -10.09
N CYS A 33 5.12 -10.01 -9.10
CA CYS A 33 5.02 -9.24 -7.85
C CYS A 33 6.31 -9.36 -7.02
N LEU A 34 6.93 -10.54 -6.99
CA LEU A 34 8.18 -10.77 -6.27
C LEU A 34 9.33 -9.90 -6.81
N GLU A 35 9.41 -9.70 -8.13
CA GLU A 35 10.51 -9.02 -8.83
C GLU A 35 11.90 -9.41 -8.29
N TYR A 36 12.17 -10.72 -8.24
CA TYR A 36 13.40 -11.24 -7.67
C TYR A 36 14.63 -10.88 -8.52
N ARG A 37 15.65 -10.29 -7.89
CA ARG A 37 16.91 -9.94 -8.57
C ARG A 37 18.12 -10.13 -7.66
N VAL A 38 19.17 -10.74 -8.21
CA VAL A 38 20.51 -10.69 -7.60
C VAL A 38 21.12 -9.33 -7.92
N VAL A 39 21.38 -8.53 -6.88
CA VAL A 39 21.91 -7.17 -7.00
C VAL A 39 23.40 -7.09 -6.68
N GLY A 40 24.00 -8.16 -6.19
CA GLY A 40 25.43 -8.22 -5.94
C GLY A 40 25.88 -9.46 -5.20
N ILE A 41 27.13 -9.44 -4.75
CA ILE A 41 27.78 -10.50 -3.99
C ILE A 41 28.46 -9.85 -2.78
N CYS A 42 28.32 -10.48 -1.62
CA CYS A 42 29.00 -10.09 -0.40
C CYS A 42 30.11 -11.10 -0.10
N TYR A 43 31.28 -10.58 0.27
CA TYR A 43 32.39 -11.37 0.76
C TYR A 43 32.57 -11.09 2.24
N TRP A 44 32.69 -12.14 3.04
CA TRP A 44 32.91 -12.06 4.48
C TRP A 44 34.04 -12.99 4.88
N LEU A 45 34.88 -12.53 5.81
CA LEU A 45 35.93 -13.36 6.37
C LEU A 45 35.37 -14.14 7.56
N TYR A 46 35.31 -15.47 7.44
CA TYR A 46 34.94 -16.36 8.53
C TYR A 46 36.20 -16.96 9.14
N CYS A 47 36.54 -16.52 10.35
CA CYS A 47 37.70 -16.98 11.10
C CYS A 47 37.30 -17.94 12.21
N THR A 48 38.08 -19.01 12.36
CA THR A 48 38.07 -19.94 13.48
C THR A 48 39.46 -19.92 14.13
N PRO A 49 39.66 -20.49 15.33
CA PRO A 49 40.99 -20.56 15.95
C PRO A 49 42.06 -21.26 15.10
N PHE A 50 41.67 -22.04 14.09
CA PHE A 50 42.58 -22.79 13.21
C PHE A 50 42.81 -22.13 11.84
N GLY A 51 42.20 -20.97 11.58
CA GLY A 51 42.40 -20.23 10.32
C GLY A 51 41.17 -19.45 9.87
N CYS A 52 41.37 -18.63 8.84
CA CYS A 52 40.33 -17.81 8.21
C CYS A 52 40.02 -18.28 6.79
N SER A 53 38.74 -18.23 6.42
CA SER A 53 38.24 -18.55 5.08
C SER A 53 37.33 -17.43 4.58
N VAL A 54 37.43 -17.08 3.30
CA VAL A 54 36.49 -16.12 2.69
C VAL A 54 35.20 -16.87 2.34
N ARG A 55 34.09 -16.45 2.96
CA ARG A 55 32.75 -16.89 2.61
C ARG A 55 32.12 -15.88 1.67
N THR A 56 31.41 -16.40 0.67
CA THR A 56 30.74 -15.60 -0.34
C THR A 56 29.24 -15.84 -0.24
N SER A 57 28.42 -14.80 -0.32
CA SER A 57 26.96 -14.93 -0.43
C SER A 57 26.42 -13.98 -1.50
N VAL A 58 25.25 -14.31 -2.04
CA VAL A 58 24.56 -13.40 -2.96
C VAL A 58 23.78 -12.34 -2.17
N LYS A 59 23.73 -11.11 -2.70
CA LYS A 59 22.85 -10.04 -2.24
C LYS A 59 21.67 -9.97 -3.18
N VAL A 60 20.48 -10.06 -2.62
CA VAL A 60 19.23 -10.12 -3.38
C VAL A 60 18.36 -8.91 -3.09
N ARG A 61 17.49 -8.57 -4.03
CA ARG A 61 16.42 -7.59 -3.90
C ARG A 61 15.16 -8.24 -4.44
N HIS A 62 14.07 -8.13 -3.70
CA HIS A 62 12.74 -8.54 -4.12
C HIS A 62 11.71 -7.74 -3.31
N TYR A 63 10.45 -7.76 -3.73
CA TYR A 63 9.34 -7.20 -2.96
C TYR A 63 8.80 -8.21 -1.95
N VAL A 64 8.26 -7.70 -0.85
CA VAL A 64 7.59 -8.49 0.19
C VAL A 64 6.18 -7.91 0.39
N PRO A 65 5.13 -8.75 0.38
CA PRO A 65 3.78 -8.29 0.66
C PRO A 65 3.62 -8.06 2.17
N ASP A 66 3.82 -6.82 2.62
CA ASP A 66 3.72 -6.48 4.06
C ASP A 66 2.31 -6.07 4.50
N ALA A 67 1.56 -5.38 3.63
CA ALA A 67 0.23 -4.88 3.96
C ALA A 67 -0.70 -4.87 2.74
N VAL A 68 -2.00 -5.01 3.02
CA VAL A 68 -3.10 -4.80 2.10
C VAL A 68 -3.70 -3.44 2.41
N VAL A 69 -3.75 -2.56 1.41
CA VAL A 69 -4.39 -1.25 1.52
C VAL A 69 -5.74 -1.30 0.82
N SER A 70 -6.80 -1.12 1.60
CA SER A 70 -8.18 -1.08 1.09
C SER A 70 -8.66 0.36 1.03
N SER A 71 -9.25 0.76 -0.09
CA SER A 71 -9.89 2.07 -0.25
C SER A 71 -11.35 1.89 -0.67
N TYR A 72 -12.26 2.57 0.02
CA TYR A 72 -13.70 2.38 -0.17
C TYR A 72 -14.51 3.63 0.19
N SER A 73 -15.71 3.76 -0.36
CA SER A 73 -16.56 4.94 -0.09
C SER A 73 -17.21 4.83 1.28
N ASN A 74 -18.07 3.83 1.49
CA ASN A 74 -18.96 3.82 2.65
C ASN A 74 -18.32 3.12 3.85
N THR A 75 -18.49 3.68 5.04
CA THR A 75 -17.99 3.04 6.27
C THR A 75 -18.57 1.63 6.41
N GLY A 76 -17.76 0.67 6.85
CA GLY A 76 -18.16 -0.75 6.91
C GLY A 76 -18.22 -1.49 5.57
N GLU A 77 -17.92 -0.84 4.44
CA GLU A 77 -17.87 -1.46 3.11
C GLU A 77 -16.44 -1.67 2.60
N ASN A 78 -15.53 -2.08 3.49
CA ASN A 78 -14.20 -2.51 3.07
C ASN A 78 -14.34 -3.67 2.06
N PRO A 79 -13.68 -3.62 0.88
CA PRO A 79 -13.79 -4.66 -0.14
C PRO A 79 -13.22 -6.00 0.32
N TRP A 80 -12.35 -6.05 1.33
CA TRP A 80 -11.83 -7.27 1.91
C TRP A 80 -12.80 -7.80 2.99
N LEU A 81 -13.63 -8.79 2.62
CA LEU A 81 -14.82 -9.19 3.39
C LEU A 81 -14.52 -9.59 4.83
N GLU A 82 -13.47 -10.38 5.05
CA GLU A 82 -13.15 -10.99 6.34
C GLU A 82 -12.68 -9.97 7.37
N VAL A 83 -12.14 -8.83 6.92
CA VAL A 83 -11.65 -7.76 7.80
C VAL A 83 -12.63 -6.58 7.91
N ARG A 84 -13.75 -6.59 7.18
CA ARG A 84 -14.77 -5.52 7.23
C ARG A 84 -15.22 -5.19 8.65
N ALA A 85 -15.33 -6.20 9.50
CA ALA A 85 -15.73 -6.05 10.90
C ALA A 85 -14.77 -5.18 11.72
N MET A 86 -13.53 -4.96 11.26
CA MET A 86 -12.57 -4.08 11.92
C MET A 86 -12.87 -2.60 11.69
N SER A 87 -13.57 -2.24 10.61
CA SER A 87 -13.81 -0.84 10.21
C SER A 87 -15.31 -0.50 10.13
N MET A 88 -16.03 -0.88 11.19
CA MET A 88 -17.47 -0.68 11.30
C MET A 88 -17.83 0.82 11.38
N PRO A 89 -19.02 1.21 10.88
CA PRO A 89 -19.53 2.56 11.05
C PRO A 89 -19.61 2.96 12.52
N ASN A 90 -19.23 4.18 12.83
CA ASN A 90 -19.34 4.77 14.16
C ASN A 90 -19.71 6.26 14.04
N PRO A 91 -20.12 6.93 15.14
CA PRO A 91 -20.61 8.31 15.07
C PRO A 91 -19.56 9.36 14.66
N SER A 92 -18.27 9.07 14.83
CA SER A 92 -17.19 10.01 14.47
C SER A 92 -16.71 9.83 13.03
N ALA A 93 -16.86 8.62 12.47
CA ALA A 93 -16.53 8.30 11.10
C ALA A 93 -17.58 8.85 10.11
N LYS A 94 -17.11 9.23 8.92
CA LYS A 94 -17.99 9.64 7.80
C LYS A 94 -17.71 8.76 6.59
N ALA A 95 -18.76 8.47 5.83
CA ALA A 95 -18.59 7.89 4.50
C ALA A 95 -17.80 8.84 3.59
N GLY A 96 -17.36 8.29 2.46
CA GLY A 96 -16.76 8.99 1.35
C GLY A 96 -17.64 10.14 0.87
N GLY A 97 -17.04 11.06 0.12
CA GLY A 97 -17.72 12.25 -0.34
C GLY A 97 -16.97 12.92 -1.47
N ASP A 98 -17.64 13.85 -2.12
CA ASP A 98 -17.08 14.60 -3.22
C ASP A 98 -16.69 16.00 -2.73
N GLY A 99 -15.52 16.49 -3.15
CA GLY A 99 -15.05 17.84 -2.86
C GLY A 99 -15.74 18.92 -3.71
N THR A 100 -16.95 18.67 -4.21
CA THR A 100 -17.70 19.57 -5.10
C THR A 100 -19.00 20.01 -4.45
N THR A 101 -19.44 21.22 -4.77
CA THR A 101 -20.77 21.74 -4.44
C THR A 101 -21.83 21.38 -5.48
N ASN A 102 -21.47 20.55 -6.49
CA ASN A 102 -22.28 20.17 -7.65
C ASN A 102 -22.55 21.34 -8.61
N HIS A 103 -21.55 22.19 -8.82
CA HIS A 103 -21.61 23.22 -9.85
C HIS A 103 -20.96 22.76 -11.15
N ASP A 104 -21.54 23.07 -12.31
CA ASP A 104 -21.10 22.54 -13.62
C ASP A 104 -19.66 22.91 -14.01
N ASN A 105 -19.12 23.99 -13.42
CA ASN A 105 -17.76 24.45 -13.66
C ASN A 105 -16.75 23.99 -12.59
N GLU A 106 -17.16 23.12 -11.65
CA GLU A 106 -16.27 22.60 -10.62
C GLU A 106 -15.58 21.31 -11.07
N ASN A 107 -14.33 21.15 -10.61
CA ASN A 107 -13.54 19.97 -10.90
C ASN A 107 -13.80 18.90 -9.84
N ASN A 108 -14.25 17.71 -10.26
CA ASN A 108 -14.69 16.64 -9.35
C ASN A 108 -13.59 15.63 -8.98
N LEU A 109 -12.33 16.02 -9.12
CA LEU A 109 -11.16 15.16 -8.87
C LEU A 109 -10.96 14.83 -7.40
N ALA A 110 -11.35 15.74 -6.49
CA ALA A 110 -11.25 15.51 -5.06
C ALA A 110 -12.36 14.57 -4.61
N LYS A 111 -12.01 13.28 -4.45
CA LYS A 111 -12.89 12.24 -3.92
C LYS A 111 -12.36 11.77 -2.56
N PHE A 112 -13.18 11.89 -1.54
CA PHE A 112 -12.91 11.33 -0.23
C PHE A 112 -13.28 9.84 -0.21
N LYS A 113 -12.36 9.03 0.31
CA LYS A 113 -12.54 7.59 0.54
C LYS A 113 -12.05 7.27 1.94
N ASN A 114 -12.65 6.25 2.54
CA ASN A 114 -12.07 5.59 3.70
C ASN A 114 -10.91 4.69 3.25
N ALA A 115 -9.95 4.52 4.14
CA ALA A 115 -8.75 3.71 3.92
C ALA A 115 -8.45 2.84 5.13
N ASP A 116 -8.14 1.57 4.89
CA ASP A 116 -7.66 0.64 5.91
C ASP A 116 -6.34 0.01 5.45
N VAL A 117 -5.36 -0.07 6.35
CA VAL A 117 -4.06 -0.72 6.11
C VAL A 117 -3.93 -1.85 7.11
N ILE A 118 -3.94 -3.08 6.60
CA ILE A 118 -3.92 -4.30 7.42
C ILE A 118 -2.79 -5.20 6.93
N GLY A 119 -2.06 -5.81 7.86
CA GLY A 119 -0.92 -6.66 7.53
C GLY A 119 -1.30 -7.86 6.65
N HIS A 120 -0.48 -8.13 5.65
CA HIS A 120 -0.79 -9.08 4.60
C HIS A 120 -0.85 -10.51 5.15
N PRO A 121 -1.90 -11.30 4.85
CA PRO A 121 -2.06 -12.65 5.37
C PRO A 121 -1.05 -13.64 4.79
N ALA A 122 -0.48 -13.33 3.62
CA ALA A 122 0.45 -14.21 2.93
C ALA A 122 1.85 -14.31 3.55
N GLY A 123 2.23 -13.52 4.57
CA GLY A 123 3.63 -13.47 5.05
C GLY A 123 4.30 -14.83 5.27
N MET A 124 3.59 -15.79 5.90
CA MET A 124 4.09 -17.15 6.11
C MET A 124 4.14 -18.01 4.83
N VAL A 125 3.11 -17.93 3.98
CA VAL A 125 3.05 -18.72 2.73
C VAL A 125 4.02 -18.17 1.69
N PHE A 126 4.19 -16.84 1.68
CA PHE A 126 5.12 -16.12 0.85
C PHE A 126 6.57 -16.45 1.22
N SER A 127 6.92 -16.49 2.50
CA SER A 127 8.27 -16.88 2.91
C SER A 127 8.60 -18.33 2.48
N GLN A 128 7.63 -19.25 2.54
CA GLN A 128 7.79 -20.60 1.99
C GLN A 128 7.97 -20.59 0.47
N PHE A 129 7.13 -19.87 -0.27
CA PHE A 129 7.21 -19.71 -1.72
C PHE A 129 8.57 -19.15 -2.16
N VAL A 130 9.06 -18.11 -1.49
CA VAL A 130 10.33 -17.45 -1.83
C VAL A 130 11.53 -18.23 -1.30
N SER A 131 11.40 -19.04 -0.24
CA SER A 131 12.51 -19.87 0.26
C SER A 131 13.06 -20.84 -0.81
N ALA A 132 12.23 -21.25 -1.77
CA ALA A 132 12.64 -22.06 -2.92
C ALA A 132 13.63 -21.32 -3.85
N SER A 133 13.64 -19.98 -3.84
CA SER A 133 14.54 -19.13 -4.64
C SER A 133 15.87 -18.83 -3.96
N GLY A 134 16.10 -19.33 -2.73
CA GLY A 134 17.35 -19.19 -1.98
C GLY A 134 17.23 -18.20 -0.83
N TYR A 135 17.57 -16.93 -1.06
CA TYR A 135 17.54 -15.89 -0.03
C TYR A 135 16.26 -15.06 -0.11
N THR A 136 15.61 -14.84 1.04
CA THR A 136 14.45 -13.96 1.19
C THR A 136 14.70 -12.92 2.29
N CYS A 137 14.21 -11.71 2.06
CA CYS A 137 14.03 -10.67 3.06
C CYS A 137 12.85 -11.03 3.95
N GLU A 138 12.96 -10.67 5.23
CA GLU A 138 11.88 -10.77 6.20
C GLU A 138 10.89 -9.61 6.00
N GLY A 139 9.59 -9.89 6.07
CA GLY A 139 8.56 -8.87 6.04
C GLY A 139 8.43 -8.16 7.39
N ALA A 140 8.02 -6.90 7.37
CA ALA A 140 7.73 -6.12 8.56
C ALA A 140 6.27 -6.27 9.03
N GLY A 141 5.38 -6.77 8.16
CA GLY A 141 3.96 -6.93 8.43
C GLY A 141 3.63 -8.15 9.30
N THR A 142 2.74 -7.98 10.28
CA THR A 142 2.09 -9.08 11.00
C THR A 142 0.74 -9.36 10.37
N ALA A 143 0.47 -10.61 10.01
CA ALA A 143 -0.76 -11.01 9.34
C ALA A 143 -2.02 -10.56 10.12
N PHE A 144 -2.97 -9.93 9.41
CA PHE A 144 -4.24 -9.41 9.94
C PHE A 144 -4.11 -8.32 11.01
N MET A 145 -2.92 -7.79 11.27
CA MET A 145 -2.73 -6.67 12.19
C MET A 145 -3.22 -5.36 11.54
N PRO A 146 -4.17 -4.62 12.13
CA PRO A 146 -4.56 -3.32 11.63
C PRO A 146 -3.49 -2.27 11.98
N TYR A 147 -2.90 -1.65 10.96
CA TYR A 147 -1.96 -0.54 11.11
C TYR A 147 -2.64 0.82 10.95
N LEU A 148 -3.70 0.89 10.15
CA LEU A 148 -4.55 2.06 9.99
C LEU A 148 -5.99 1.61 9.78
N LEU A 149 -6.92 2.23 10.48
CA LEU A 149 -8.36 2.12 10.25
C LEU A 149 -8.93 3.52 10.25
N SER A 150 -9.20 4.07 9.07
CA SER A 150 -9.70 5.45 8.90
C SER A 150 -10.97 5.76 9.70
N THR A 151 -11.82 4.75 9.92
CA THR A 151 -13.04 4.88 10.72
C THR A 151 -12.76 5.13 12.21
N LEU A 152 -11.65 4.61 12.73
CA LEU A 152 -11.26 4.78 14.13
C LEU A 152 -10.30 5.96 14.32
N ASP A 153 -9.63 6.41 13.27
CA ASP A 153 -8.69 7.52 13.29
C ASP A 153 -9.32 8.85 12.84
N THR A 154 -10.45 9.23 13.44
CA THR A 154 -11.17 10.44 13.01
C THR A 154 -10.34 11.72 13.15
N ILE A 155 -9.51 11.81 14.19
CA ILE A 155 -8.73 13.02 14.47
C ILE A 155 -7.66 13.26 13.39
N ALA A 156 -6.88 12.23 13.05
CA ALA A 156 -5.86 12.39 12.02
C ALA A 156 -6.48 12.32 10.62
N TRP A 157 -7.32 11.32 10.35
CA TRP A 157 -7.88 11.13 9.02
C TRP A 157 -8.81 12.26 8.59
N ARG A 158 -9.74 12.69 9.45
CA ARG A 158 -10.78 13.66 9.05
C ARG A 158 -10.40 15.10 9.30
N TYR A 159 -9.70 15.35 10.40
CA TYR A 159 -9.39 16.72 10.83
C TYR A 159 -7.92 17.09 10.62
N ASN A 160 -7.08 16.15 10.16
CA ASN A 160 -5.68 16.41 9.85
C ASN A 160 -4.86 16.88 11.07
N ILE A 161 -5.39 16.74 12.29
CA ILE A 161 -4.93 17.50 13.46
C ILE A 161 -3.48 17.18 13.86
N PRO A 162 -2.97 15.94 13.86
CA PRO A 162 -1.59 15.71 14.27
C PRO A 162 -0.59 16.34 13.30
N GLU A 163 -0.86 16.19 12.00
CA GLU A 163 0.08 16.58 10.95
C GLU A 163 -0.06 18.05 10.56
N ALA A 164 -1.18 18.71 10.90
CA ALA A 164 -1.39 20.14 10.65
C ALA A 164 -0.40 21.02 11.41
N PHE A 165 0.16 20.51 12.51
CA PHE A 165 1.19 21.21 13.30
C PHE A 165 2.61 20.86 12.89
N TYR A 166 2.80 20.00 11.88
CA TYR A 166 4.15 19.69 11.41
C TYR A 166 4.77 20.92 10.74
N PRO A 167 6.07 21.19 10.94
CA PRO A 167 6.75 22.28 10.24
C PRO A 167 6.56 22.23 8.72
N GLU A 168 6.48 21.03 8.17
CA GLU A 168 6.24 20.77 6.74
C GLU A 168 4.82 21.16 6.27
N ALA A 169 3.84 21.19 7.16
CA ALA A 169 2.48 21.66 6.84
C ALA A 169 2.36 23.20 6.95
N LEU A 170 3.16 23.82 7.82
CA LEU A 170 3.06 25.25 8.13
C LEU A 170 4.01 26.14 7.30
N ILE A 171 5.11 25.59 6.80
CA ILE A 171 6.15 26.35 6.09
C ILE A 171 6.08 26.05 4.58
N PRO A 172 5.70 27.04 3.74
CA PRO A 172 5.69 26.88 2.29
C PRO A 172 7.05 26.44 1.73
N GLY A 173 7.03 25.56 0.72
CA GLY A 173 8.23 25.04 0.06
C GLY A 173 8.88 23.85 0.77
N ARG A 174 8.34 23.40 1.92
CA ARG A 174 8.78 22.17 2.60
C ARG A 174 7.86 21.03 2.20
N ARG A 175 8.44 19.92 1.72
CA ARG A 175 7.72 18.69 1.35
C ARG A 175 6.46 18.94 0.52
N GLU A 176 6.62 19.67 -0.57
CA GLU A 176 5.58 19.88 -1.56
C GLU A 176 5.72 18.88 -2.70
N ILE A 177 4.59 18.48 -3.29
CA ILE A 177 4.55 17.67 -4.51
C ILE A 177 4.62 18.62 -5.70
N GLY A 178 5.71 18.54 -6.45
CA GLY A 178 6.01 19.45 -7.55
C GLY A 178 6.91 20.63 -7.14
N MET A 179 6.99 21.64 -7.99
CA MET A 179 7.90 22.78 -7.81
C MET A 179 7.19 24.10 -8.08
N ARG A 180 7.28 25.03 -7.11
CA ARG A 180 6.68 26.37 -7.20
C ARG A 180 7.18 27.18 -8.39
N THR A 181 8.49 27.20 -8.60
CA THR A 181 9.14 27.93 -9.70
C THR A 181 8.88 27.31 -11.07
N GLY A 182 8.55 26.01 -11.12
CA GLY A 182 8.20 25.28 -12.33
C GLY A 182 6.72 25.35 -12.69
N LEU A 183 5.90 26.10 -11.93
CA LEU A 183 4.45 26.21 -12.07
C LEU A 183 3.72 24.85 -12.10
N ASN A 184 4.27 23.83 -11.43
CA ASN A 184 3.72 22.48 -11.36
C ASN A 184 3.50 22.03 -9.92
N LEU A 185 3.06 22.94 -9.05
CA LEU A 185 2.77 22.65 -7.65
C LEU A 185 1.40 21.95 -7.53
N TRP A 186 1.39 20.76 -6.93
CA TRP A 186 0.18 19.98 -6.67
C TRP A 186 -0.32 20.10 -5.22
N GLY A 187 0.53 20.56 -4.30
CA GLY A 187 0.17 20.77 -2.89
C GLY A 187 1.26 20.33 -1.92
N SER A 188 1.02 20.50 -0.63
CA SER A 188 1.88 19.96 0.44
C SER A 188 1.60 18.47 0.66
N VAL A 189 2.62 17.71 1.06
CA VAL A 189 2.45 16.31 1.49
C VAL A 189 1.69 16.23 2.82
N TYR A 190 1.83 17.25 3.66
CA TYR A 190 1.23 17.32 5.00
C TYR A 190 0.23 18.48 5.10
N PRO A 191 -0.83 18.33 5.89
CA PRO A 191 -1.24 17.11 6.57
C PRO A 191 -1.87 16.08 5.62
N ARG A 192 -1.69 14.80 5.93
CA ARG A 192 -2.31 13.68 5.23
C ARG A 192 -3.59 13.31 5.95
N GLY A 193 -4.67 13.26 5.17
CA GLY A 193 -5.97 12.83 5.62
C GLY A 193 -6.92 12.78 4.42
N GLY A 194 -8.21 12.71 4.71
CA GLY A 194 -9.26 12.78 3.70
C GLY A 194 -10.54 13.41 4.22
#